data_AF-A0A964IUT9-F1
#
_entry.id   AF-A0A964IUT9-F1
#
_cell.length_a   1.000
_cell.length_b   1.000
_cell.length_c   1.000
_cell.angle_alpha   90.00
_cell.angle_beta   90.00
_cell.angle_gamma   90.00
#
_symmetry.space_group_name_H-M   'P 1'
#
loop_
_entity.id
_entity.type
_entity.pdbx_description
1 polymer ?
#
loop_
_entity_poly.entity_id
_entity_poly.type
_entity_poly.pdbx_seq_one_letter_code
_entity_poly.pdbx_strand_id
1 'polypeptide(L)'
;MPRSPARCYSGRNPTSPISPARPRPTYRQAPISGEASAPGPPTIIKPGRRRPEAHVGEGISLSRTEKREYLAGTLAATALAAILVFTALANRGTRPAEDRAILLTAAFQRADGVHIGTPVRVAGINIGTVSAAALDKQRNAVLTFSLTQAAALPNDTAAVIETDGMFGTKYVELRPGGEEEMLKSGDRISHTQDSVIIEDLVALIVQRAKDARAQAPSAPSSEPRP
;
A
#
# COMPACT_ATOMS: atom_id res chain seq x y z
N MET A 1 35.45 -21.52 30.33
CA MET A 1 36.32 -20.35 30.03
C MET A 1 35.72 -19.59 28.85
N PRO A 2 35.27 -18.35 29.02
CA PRO A 2 34.76 -17.50 27.93
C PRO A 2 35.83 -16.51 27.46
N ARG A 3 35.88 -16.19 26.16
CA ARG A 3 36.53 -14.96 25.67
C ARG A 3 35.66 -14.30 24.62
N SER A 4 35.01 -13.24 25.09
CA SER A 4 34.45 -12.13 24.32
C SER A 4 35.55 -11.39 23.56
N PRO A 5 35.22 -10.66 22.48
CA PRO A 5 35.56 -9.25 22.57
C PRO A 5 34.40 -8.31 22.21
N ALA A 6 34.22 -7.34 23.10
CA ALA A 6 33.45 -6.12 22.91
C ALA A 6 34.07 -5.24 21.81
N ARG A 7 33.21 -4.66 20.97
CA ARG A 7 33.59 -3.60 20.03
C ARG A 7 32.81 -2.34 20.39
N CYS A 8 33.52 -1.39 21.00
CA CYS A 8 33.06 -0.02 21.22
C CYS A 8 32.98 0.71 19.88
N TYR A 9 31.90 1.45 19.64
CA TYR A 9 31.93 2.59 18.72
C TYR A 9 31.36 3.82 19.42
N SER A 10 32.30 4.67 19.81
CA SER A 10 32.09 6.04 20.28
C SER A 10 32.32 6.94 19.08
N GLY A 11 31.36 7.80 18.74
CA GLY A 11 31.51 8.75 17.64
C GLY A 11 30.31 9.67 17.50
N ARG A 12 30.04 10.48 18.52
CA ARG A 12 29.16 11.65 18.42
C ARG A 12 29.83 12.67 17.50
N ASN A 13 29.15 13.05 16.43
CA ASN A 13 29.60 14.09 15.51
C ASN A 13 28.70 15.33 15.71
N PRO A 14 29.20 16.44 16.29
CA PRO A 14 28.43 17.67 16.42
C PRO A 14 28.81 18.63 15.28
N THR A 15 27.91 18.79 14.30
CA THR A 15 27.98 19.90 13.34
C THR A 15 26.78 20.82 13.57
N SER A 16 26.98 21.80 14.46
CA SER A 16 26.10 22.97 14.56
C SER A 16 26.70 24.10 13.72
N PRO A 17 25.98 24.68 12.74
CA PRO A 17 26.47 25.83 12.02
C PRO A 17 26.41 27.09 12.90
N ILE A 18 27.52 27.81 12.92
CA ILE A 18 27.76 29.07 13.61
C ILE A 18 26.89 30.17 12.98
N SER A 19 26.05 30.81 13.80
CA SER A 19 25.22 31.95 13.42
C SER A 19 25.99 33.27 13.61
N PRO A 20 26.12 34.14 12.59
CA PRO A 20 26.84 35.40 12.74
C PRO A 20 26.04 36.45 13.53
N ALA A 21 26.75 37.12 14.43
CA ALA A 21 26.27 38.13 15.37
C ALA A 21 25.60 39.35 14.68
N ARG A 22 24.44 39.76 15.19
CA ARG A 22 23.79 41.03 14.81
C ARG A 22 24.50 42.23 15.46
N PRO A 23 24.68 43.36 14.76
CA PRO A 23 25.25 44.57 15.36
C PRO A 23 24.29 45.24 16.35
N ARG A 24 24.86 45.77 17.45
CA ARG A 24 24.15 46.50 18.51
C ARG A 24 23.73 47.90 18.01
N PRO A 25 22.55 48.42 18.39
CA PRO A 25 22.18 49.79 18.09
C PRO A 25 22.99 50.76 18.96
N THR A 26 23.64 51.73 18.31
CA THR A 26 24.31 52.87 18.93
C THR A 26 23.28 53.87 19.45
N TYR A 27 23.26 54.08 20.77
CA TYR A 27 22.44 55.11 21.40
C TYR A 27 23.11 56.47 21.24
N ARG A 28 22.48 57.36 20.46
CA ARG A 28 22.93 58.74 20.28
C ARG A 28 22.43 59.59 21.44
N GLN A 29 23.33 60.02 22.32
CA GLN A 29 23.01 60.97 23.39
C GLN A 29 22.70 62.34 22.79
N ALA A 30 21.61 62.95 23.24
CA ALA A 30 21.30 64.36 23.00
C ALA A 30 22.06 65.23 24.01
N PRO A 31 22.68 66.35 23.59
CA PRO A 31 23.26 67.30 24.53
C PRO A 31 22.16 68.14 25.20
N ILE A 32 22.19 68.17 26.53
CA ILE A 32 21.40 69.06 27.38
C ILE A 32 22.29 70.20 27.89
N SER A 33 22.14 71.37 27.27
CA SER A 33 22.55 72.69 27.77
C SER A 33 21.62 73.67 27.04
N GLY A 34 20.63 74.30 27.64
CA GLY A 34 20.72 75.24 28.75
C GLY A 34 20.88 76.64 28.16
N GLU A 35 19.77 77.37 27.95
CA GLU A 35 19.64 78.82 28.15
C GLU A 35 18.17 79.22 27.90
N ALA A 36 17.50 79.75 28.91
CA ALA A 36 16.15 80.29 28.82
C ALA A 36 16.20 81.76 28.40
N SER A 37 15.43 82.16 27.38
CA SER A 37 15.09 83.57 27.15
C SER A 37 13.69 83.69 26.52
N ALA A 38 13.01 84.77 26.90
CA ALA A 38 11.56 84.98 27.01
C ALA A 38 10.77 85.04 25.66
N PRO A 39 9.41 84.90 25.71
CA PRO A 39 8.57 84.68 24.54
C PRO A 39 8.21 85.95 23.75
N GLY A 40 8.28 85.87 22.41
CA GLY A 40 7.70 86.86 21.49
C GLY A 40 6.19 86.62 21.25
N PRO A 41 5.43 87.64 20.82
CA PRO A 41 3.98 87.54 20.64
C PRO A 41 3.59 86.58 19.51
N PRO A 42 2.46 85.86 19.61
CA PRO A 42 2.08 84.85 18.64
C PRO A 42 1.58 85.48 17.33
N THR A 43 2.28 85.19 16.22
CA THR A 43 1.78 85.46 14.89
C THR A 43 0.75 84.40 14.51
N ILE A 44 -0.52 84.81 14.42
CA ILE A 44 -1.64 83.98 13.96
C ILE A 44 -1.45 83.70 12.45
N ILE A 45 -0.90 82.53 12.13
CA ILE A 45 -0.86 82.03 10.74
C ILE A 45 -2.20 81.35 10.46
N LYS A 46 -2.95 81.95 9.52
CA LYS A 46 -4.26 81.49 9.04
C LYS A 46 -4.09 80.11 8.35
N PRO A 47 -4.76 79.03 8.80
CA PRO A 47 -4.64 77.75 8.11
C PRO A 47 -5.33 77.82 6.75
N GLY A 48 -4.56 77.62 5.68
CA GLY A 48 -5.09 77.47 4.33
C GLY A 48 -5.99 76.23 4.26
N ARG A 49 -7.22 76.40 3.74
CA ARG A 49 -8.16 75.31 3.48
C ARG A 49 -7.51 74.29 2.53
N ARG A 50 -7.09 73.14 3.04
CA ARG A 50 -6.81 71.98 2.19
C ARG A 50 -8.16 71.45 1.70
N ARG A 51 -8.38 71.44 0.40
CA ARG A 51 -9.49 70.69 -0.20
C ARG A 51 -9.22 69.20 0.07
N PRO A 52 -10.18 68.43 0.59
CA PRO A 52 -10.02 66.98 0.64
C PRO A 52 -10.07 66.48 -0.81
N GLU A 53 -8.95 65.97 -1.31
CA GLU A 53 -8.95 65.19 -2.54
C GLU A 53 -9.72 63.90 -2.25
N ALA A 54 -10.82 63.71 -2.98
CA ALA A 54 -11.56 62.48 -2.94
C ALA A 54 -10.66 61.37 -3.50
N HIS A 55 -10.14 60.52 -2.62
CA HIS A 55 -9.53 59.27 -3.02
C HIS A 55 -10.62 58.38 -3.61
N VAL A 56 -10.74 58.42 -4.94
CA VAL A 56 -11.49 57.47 -5.74
C VAL A 56 -10.89 56.10 -5.48
N GLY A 57 -11.69 55.19 -4.91
CA GLY A 57 -11.27 53.81 -4.64
C GLY A 57 -10.90 53.12 -5.95
N GLU A 58 -9.61 52.90 -6.15
CA GLU A 58 -9.08 52.02 -7.20
C GLU A 58 -9.54 50.59 -6.90
N GLY A 59 -10.58 50.16 -7.62
CA GLY A 59 -10.95 48.75 -7.68
C GLY A 59 -9.75 47.96 -8.22
N ILE A 60 -9.32 46.95 -7.48
CA ILE A 60 -8.20 46.08 -7.85
C ILE A 60 -8.58 45.33 -9.13
N SER A 61 -8.31 45.93 -10.28
CA SER A 61 -8.56 45.35 -11.59
C SER A 61 -7.45 44.35 -11.90
N LEU A 62 -7.58 43.14 -11.36
CA LEU A 62 -6.72 42.00 -11.74
C LEU A 62 -6.77 41.84 -13.27
N SER A 63 -5.61 41.97 -13.90
CA SER A 63 -5.46 41.94 -15.35
C SER A 63 -5.89 40.58 -15.91
N ARG A 64 -6.38 40.53 -17.15
CA ARG A 64 -6.86 39.30 -17.81
C ARG A 64 -5.80 38.17 -17.82
N THR A 65 -4.52 38.53 -17.71
CA THR A 65 -3.38 37.62 -17.69
C THR A 65 -3.20 36.96 -16.33
N GLU A 66 -3.25 37.73 -15.23
CA GLU A 66 -3.17 37.21 -13.85
C GLU A 66 -4.34 36.27 -13.52
N LYS A 67 -5.55 36.59 -14.01
CA LYS A 67 -6.73 35.73 -13.83
C LYS A 67 -6.56 34.36 -14.53
N ARG A 68 -5.86 34.30 -15.67
CA ARG A 68 -5.63 33.06 -16.41
C ARG A 68 -4.61 32.16 -15.72
N GLU A 69 -3.58 32.73 -15.12
CA GLU A 69 -2.58 31.99 -14.36
C GLU A 69 -3.18 31.40 -13.07
N TYR A 70 -3.99 32.19 -12.35
CA TYR A 70 -4.74 31.70 -11.19
C TYR A 70 -5.76 30.61 -11.56
N LEU A 71 -6.46 30.76 -12.69
CA LEU A 71 -7.41 29.77 -13.19
C LEU A 71 -6.72 28.45 -13.56
N ALA A 72 -5.55 28.52 -14.20
CA ALA A 72 -4.77 27.34 -14.54
C ALA A 72 -4.26 26.61 -13.29
N GLY A 73 -3.76 27.34 -12.29
CA GLY A 73 -3.30 26.77 -11.03
C GLY A 73 -4.41 26.09 -10.22
N THR A 74 -5.58 26.73 -10.11
CA THR A 74 -6.74 26.17 -9.41
C THR A 74 -7.31 24.95 -10.13
N LEU A 75 -7.35 24.95 -11.47
CA LEU A 75 -7.78 23.79 -12.25
C LEU A 75 -6.80 22.61 -12.12
N ALA A 76 -5.48 22.87 -12.13
CA ALA A 76 -4.49 21.83 -11.90
C ALA A 76 -4.56 21.26 -10.47
N ALA A 77 -4.73 22.11 -9.45
CA ALA A 77 -4.87 21.68 -8.07
C ALA A 77 -6.13 20.85 -7.83
N THR A 78 -7.27 21.24 -8.41
CA THR A 78 -8.52 20.49 -8.31
C THR A 78 -8.45 19.15 -9.04
N ALA A 79 -7.80 19.10 -10.22
CA ALA A 79 -7.54 17.84 -10.93
C ALA A 79 -6.66 16.90 -10.11
N LEU A 80 -5.58 17.40 -9.50
CA LEU A 80 -4.70 16.61 -8.63
C LEU A 80 -5.49 16.08 -7.40
N ALA A 81 -6.27 16.95 -6.75
CA ALA A 81 -7.09 16.54 -5.61
C ALA A 81 -8.13 15.48 -6.01
N ALA A 82 -8.78 15.63 -7.17
CA ALA A 82 -9.72 14.65 -7.69
C ALA A 82 -9.05 13.30 -7.96
N ILE A 83 -7.84 13.29 -8.52
CA ILE A 83 -7.06 12.06 -8.74
C ILE A 83 -6.72 11.40 -7.40
N LEU A 84 -6.24 12.17 -6.41
CA LEU A 84 -5.92 11.64 -5.07
C LEU A 84 -7.16 11.08 -4.36
N VAL A 85 -8.30 11.76 -4.47
CA VAL A 85 -9.57 11.28 -3.91
C VAL A 85 -10.03 10.01 -4.64
N PHE A 86 -9.98 10.00 -5.98
CA PHE A 86 -10.33 8.83 -6.79
C PHE A 86 -9.45 7.62 -6.46
N THR A 87 -8.12 7.78 -6.38
CA THR A 87 -7.22 6.70 -6.01
C THR A 87 -7.46 6.24 -4.56
N ALA A 88 -7.73 7.16 -3.63
CA ALA A 88 -8.07 6.81 -2.25
C ALA A 88 -9.42 6.08 -2.14
N LEU A 89 -10.40 6.39 -3.00
CA LEU A 89 -11.70 5.70 -3.10
C LEU A 89 -11.55 4.31 -3.74
N ALA A 90 -10.81 4.20 -4.85
CA ALA A 90 -10.52 2.95 -5.53
C ALA A 90 -9.74 1.96 -4.63
N ASN A 91 -8.84 2.48 -3.80
CA ASN A 91 -8.03 1.69 -2.88
C ASN A 91 -8.72 1.39 -1.53
N ARG A 92 -10.00 1.72 -1.33
CA ARG A 92 -10.70 1.38 -0.06
C ARG A 92 -10.82 -0.12 0.17
N GLY A 93 -10.82 -0.93 -0.89
CA GLY A 93 -10.80 -2.39 -0.81
C GLY A 93 -9.40 -3.00 -0.59
N THR A 94 -8.33 -2.21 -0.66
CA THR A 94 -6.94 -2.65 -0.50
C THR A 94 -6.28 -2.10 0.77
N ARG A 95 -7.08 -1.61 1.74
CA ARG A 95 -6.53 -1.19 3.04
C ARG A 95 -5.91 -2.41 3.74
N PRO A 96 -4.62 -2.37 4.11
CA PRO A 96 -4.04 -3.41 4.93
C PRO A 96 -4.78 -3.41 6.27
N ALA A 97 -5.55 -4.47 6.52
CA ALA A 97 -6.21 -4.72 7.79
C ALA A 97 -5.17 -5.14 8.84
N GLU A 98 -4.21 -4.26 9.15
CA GLU A 98 -3.05 -4.60 9.98
C GLU A 98 -3.41 -4.92 11.43
N ASP A 99 -4.54 -4.44 11.95
CA ASP A 99 -4.84 -4.61 13.38
C ASP A 99 -5.55 -5.93 13.75
N ARG A 100 -6.00 -6.72 12.75
CA ARG A 100 -6.77 -7.97 12.97
C ARG A 100 -6.56 -9.05 11.90
N ALA A 101 -5.51 -8.96 11.08
CA ALA A 101 -5.25 -10.00 10.09
C ALA A 101 -4.71 -11.28 10.75
N ILE A 102 -5.31 -12.43 10.44
CA ILE A 102 -4.75 -13.73 10.77
C ILE A 102 -3.82 -14.13 9.63
N LEU A 103 -2.54 -14.31 9.94
CA LEU A 103 -1.55 -14.79 8.98
C LEU A 103 -1.43 -16.30 9.08
N LEU A 104 -1.83 -17.03 8.04
CA LEU A 104 -1.65 -18.48 7.97
C LEU A 104 -0.65 -18.83 6.89
N THR A 105 0.05 -19.95 7.05
CA THR A 105 0.97 -20.46 6.02
C THR A 105 0.55 -21.84 5.55
N ALA A 106 0.81 -22.16 4.28
CA ALA A 106 0.59 -23.48 3.72
C ALA A 106 1.67 -23.78 2.68
N ALA A 107 2.05 -25.05 2.54
CA ALA A 107 3.00 -25.47 1.51
C ALA A 107 2.35 -26.39 0.49
N PHE A 108 2.64 -26.10 -0.77
CA PHE A 108 2.16 -26.82 -1.94
C PHE A 108 3.37 -27.33 -2.70
N GLN A 109 3.27 -28.52 -3.29
CA GLN A 109 4.28 -28.97 -4.26
C GLN A 109 4.21 -28.09 -5.51
N ARG A 110 2.99 -27.65 -5.87
CA ARG A 110 2.73 -26.78 -7.03
C ARG A 110 1.70 -25.71 -6.71
N ALA A 111 2.08 -24.47 -6.98
CA ALA A 111 1.24 -23.28 -6.84
C ALA A 111 1.13 -22.50 -8.15
N ASP A 112 1.23 -23.20 -9.28
CA ASP A 112 1.14 -22.60 -10.62
C ASP A 112 -0.14 -21.78 -10.76
N GLY A 113 -0.03 -20.55 -11.28
CA GLY A 113 -1.14 -19.61 -11.48
C GLY A 113 -1.63 -18.89 -10.20
N VAL A 114 -0.97 -19.09 -9.07
CA VAL A 114 -1.20 -18.33 -7.83
C VAL A 114 -0.14 -17.24 -7.67
N HIS A 115 -0.59 -16.02 -7.38
CA HIS A 115 0.27 -14.84 -7.21
C HIS A 115 -0.10 -14.07 -5.94
N ILE A 116 0.76 -13.13 -5.51
CA ILE A 116 0.41 -12.20 -4.42
C ILE A 116 -0.86 -11.42 -4.83
N GLY A 117 -1.82 -11.34 -3.92
CA GLY A 117 -3.15 -10.77 -4.17
C GLY A 117 -4.21 -11.77 -4.66
N THR A 118 -3.84 -13.04 -4.91
CA THR A 118 -4.81 -14.09 -5.23
C THR A 118 -5.84 -14.21 -4.10
N PRO A 119 -7.15 -14.25 -4.41
CA PRO A 119 -8.18 -14.33 -3.38
C PRO A 119 -8.12 -15.66 -2.63
N VAL A 120 -8.35 -15.60 -1.32
CA VAL A 120 -8.52 -16.75 -0.44
C VAL A 120 -9.97 -16.81 0.00
N ARG A 121 -10.65 -17.92 -0.28
CA ARG A 121 -12.08 -18.08 -0.10
C ARG A 121 -12.41 -19.21 0.88
N VAL A 122 -13.58 -19.11 1.50
CA VAL A 122 -14.22 -20.18 2.28
C VAL A 122 -15.67 -20.26 1.83
N ALA A 123 -16.11 -21.45 1.41
CA ALA A 123 -17.44 -21.66 0.85
C ALA A 123 -17.76 -20.66 -0.29
N GLY A 124 -16.76 -20.32 -1.10
CA GLY A 124 -16.87 -19.35 -2.19
C GLY A 124 -16.85 -17.87 -1.78
N ILE A 125 -16.82 -17.54 -0.49
CA ILE A 125 -16.76 -16.16 0.02
C ILE A 125 -15.31 -15.74 0.20
N ASN A 126 -14.93 -14.59 -0.36
CA ASN A 126 -13.59 -14.02 -0.18
C ASN A 126 -13.37 -13.55 1.28
N ILE A 127 -12.39 -14.13 1.96
CA ILE A 127 -12.04 -13.82 3.36
C ILE A 127 -10.63 -13.23 3.51
N GLY A 128 -9.85 -13.18 2.43
CA GLY A 128 -8.46 -12.75 2.48
C GLY A 128 -7.72 -12.87 1.16
N THR A 129 -6.41 -12.70 1.21
CA THR A 129 -5.55 -12.75 0.01
C THR A 129 -4.20 -13.40 0.32
N VAL A 130 -3.57 -13.97 -0.71
CA VAL A 130 -2.17 -14.38 -0.63
C VAL A 130 -1.30 -13.14 -0.45
N SER A 131 -0.60 -13.03 0.67
CA SER A 131 0.25 -11.88 1.01
C SER A 131 1.72 -12.11 0.63
N ALA A 132 2.18 -13.36 0.62
CA ALA A 132 3.54 -13.72 0.21
C ALA A 132 3.60 -15.11 -0.42
N ALA A 133 4.64 -15.33 -1.22
CA ALA A 133 4.99 -16.63 -1.78
C ALA A 133 6.51 -16.81 -1.70
N ALA A 134 6.95 -17.96 -1.22
CA ALA A 134 8.36 -18.32 -1.07
C ALA A 134 8.58 -19.78 -1.44
N LEU A 135 9.84 -20.17 -1.62
CA LEU A 135 10.24 -21.56 -1.83
C LEU A 135 10.94 -22.08 -0.58
N ASP A 136 10.53 -23.24 -0.06
CA ASP A 136 11.23 -23.88 1.06
C ASP A 136 12.48 -24.67 0.60
N LYS A 137 13.19 -25.28 1.56
CA LYS A 137 14.39 -26.08 1.28
C LYS A 137 14.09 -27.36 0.49
N GLN A 138 12.86 -27.85 0.56
CA GLN A 138 12.35 -29.02 -0.12
C GLN A 138 11.76 -28.68 -1.49
N ARG A 139 11.86 -27.42 -1.93
CA ARG A 139 11.31 -26.90 -3.19
C ARG A 139 9.78 -26.89 -3.25
N ASN A 140 9.11 -26.84 -2.10
CA ASN A 140 7.68 -26.57 -2.04
C ASN A 140 7.43 -25.07 -2.07
N ALA A 141 6.36 -24.67 -2.74
CA ALA A 141 5.84 -23.31 -2.70
C ALA A 141 5.13 -23.08 -1.36
N VAL A 142 5.71 -22.24 -0.50
CA VAL A 142 5.12 -21.79 0.75
C VAL A 142 4.37 -20.48 0.49
N LEU A 143 3.06 -20.53 0.64
CA LEU A 143 2.19 -19.38 0.53
C LEU A 143 1.83 -18.87 1.93
N THR A 144 1.83 -17.54 2.08
CA THR A 144 1.32 -16.86 3.26
C THR A 144 -0.02 -16.22 2.91
N PHE A 145 -1.03 -16.47 3.71
CA PHE A 145 -2.38 -15.94 3.58
C PHE A 145 -2.60 -14.86 4.63
N SER A 146 -3.16 -13.73 4.22
CA SER A 146 -3.67 -12.70 5.13
C SER A 146 -5.18 -12.78 5.12
N LEU A 147 -5.76 -13.21 6.24
CA LEU A 147 -7.18 -13.47 6.41
C LEU A 147 -7.80 -12.47 7.39
N THR A 148 -9.08 -12.19 7.23
CA THR A 148 -9.83 -11.38 8.19
C THR A 148 -10.21 -12.22 9.41
N GLN A 149 -10.09 -11.68 10.63
CA GLN A 149 -10.38 -12.38 11.91
C GLN A 149 -11.77 -13.01 12.04
N ALA A 150 -12.72 -12.67 11.16
CA ALA A 150 -14.05 -13.25 11.14
C ALA A 150 -14.08 -14.73 10.71
N ALA A 151 -13.00 -15.24 10.10
CA ALA A 151 -12.88 -16.64 9.72
C ALA A 151 -12.21 -17.43 10.85
N ALA A 152 -13.01 -17.89 11.82
CA ALA A 152 -12.56 -18.94 12.74
C ALA A 152 -12.42 -20.24 11.93
N LEU A 153 -11.19 -20.75 11.83
CA LEU A 153 -10.86 -21.94 11.04
C LEU A 153 -10.37 -23.04 11.98
N PRO A 154 -10.97 -24.24 11.96
CA PRO A 154 -10.46 -25.41 12.66
C PRO A 154 -9.03 -25.77 12.23
N ASN A 155 -8.28 -26.42 13.11
CA ASN A 155 -6.90 -26.85 12.88
C ASN A 155 -6.78 -27.90 11.75
N ASP A 156 -7.82 -28.70 11.52
CA ASP A 156 -7.93 -29.63 10.38
C ASP A 156 -8.41 -28.97 9.07
N THR A 157 -8.43 -27.64 8.99
CA THR A 157 -8.72 -26.93 7.73
C THR A 157 -7.75 -27.35 6.62
N ALA A 158 -8.27 -27.63 5.44
CA ALA A 158 -7.46 -27.89 4.25
C ALA A 158 -7.39 -26.67 3.33
N ALA A 159 -6.23 -26.42 2.71
CA ALA A 159 -6.05 -25.39 1.70
C ALA A 159 -5.92 -26.03 0.30
N VAL A 160 -6.78 -25.64 -0.63
CA VAL A 160 -6.86 -26.20 -1.98
C VAL A 160 -6.68 -25.09 -3.00
N ILE A 161 -5.83 -25.28 -3.99
CA ILE A 161 -5.72 -24.34 -5.11
C ILE A 161 -6.69 -24.74 -6.21
N GLU A 162 -7.70 -23.92 -6.44
CA GLU A 162 -8.73 -24.14 -7.45
C GLU A 162 -8.68 -23.10 -8.58
N THR A 163 -9.40 -23.37 -9.66
CA THR A 163 -9.56 -22.47 -10.80
C THR A 163 -11.00 -21.95 -10.80
N ASP A 164 -11.20 -20.64 -10.96
CA ASP A 164 -12.53 -20.05 -11.03
C ASP A 164 -13.19 -20.45 -12.38
N GLY A 165 -14.07 -21.46 -12.34
CA GLY A 165 -14.59 -22.09 -13.56
C GLY A 165 -13.53 -22.82 -14.38
N MET A 166 -13.77 -22.99 -15.68
CA MET A 166 -12.90 -23.80 -16.56
C MET A 166 -11.65 -23.06 -17.06
N PHE A 167 -11.71 -21.73 -17.11
CA PHE A 167 -10.65 -20.89 -17.70
C PHE A 167 -10.34 -19.63 -16.87
N GLY A 168 -10.90 -19.51 -15.67
CA GLY A 168 -10.68 -18.33 -14.86
C GLY A 168 -9.33 -18.31 -14.18
N THR A 169 -9.13 -17.27 -13.39
CA THR A 169 -7.97 -17.14 -12.51
C THR A 169 -8.02 -18.18 -11.39
N LYS A 170 -6.87 -18.54 -10.85
CA LYS A 170 -6.84 -19.42 -9.68
C LYS A 170 -7.18 -18.67 -8.41
N TYR A 171 -7.65 -19.42 -7.42
CA TYR A 171 -7.92 -18.95 -6.08
C TYR A 171 -7.57 -20.05 -5.07
N VAL A 172 -7.40 -19.67 -3.81
CA VAL A 172 -7.18 -20.65 -2.73
C VAL A 172 -8.49 -20.82 -1.99
N GLU A 173 -9.05 -22.03 -1.98
CA GLU A 173 -10.20 -22.39 -1.16
C GLU A 173 -9.70 -23.00 0.16
N LEU A 174 -10.13 -22.45 1.28
CA LEU A 174 -9.96 -23.04 2.59
C LEU A 174 -11.23 -23.84 2.93
N ARG A 175 -11.05 -25.12 3.22
CA ARG A 175 -12.12 -26.06 3.56
C ARG A 175 -12.02 -26.38 5.04
N PRO A 176 -12.87 -25.78 5.90
CA PRO A 176 -12.91 -26.07 7.32
C PRO A 176 -13.22 -27.55 7.55
N GLY A 177 -12.53 -28.16 8.50
CA GLY A 177 -12.88 -29.48 8.99
C GLY A 177 -13.81 -29.41 10.21
N GLY A 178 -13.64 -30.34 11.15
CA GLY A 178 -14.50 -30.52 12.30
C GLY A 178 -13.79 -30.51 13.65
N GLU A 179 -12.50 -30.14 13.70
CA GLU A 179 -11.78 -30.05 14.97
C GLU A 179 -12.27 -28.88 15.86
N GLU A 180 -12.20 -29.07 17.18
CA GLU A 180 -12.52 -28.03 18.17
C GLU A 180 -11.39 -27.00 18.29
N GLU A 181 -10.15 -27.41 18.03
CA GLU A 181 -9.00 -26.52 18.08
C GLU A 181 -8.98 -25.61 16.84
N MET A 182 -8.78 -24.31 17.06
CA MET A 182 -8.80 -23.30 16.02
C MET A 182 -7.38 -22.85 15.67
N LEU A 183 -7.13 -22.64 14.37
CA LEU A 183 -5.90 -22.04 13.86
C LEU A 183 -5.74 -20.61 14.39
N LYS A 184 -4.52 -20.28 14.76
CA LYS A 184 -4.09 -18.95 15.22
C LYS A 184 -3.18 -18.31 14.19
N SER A 185 -3.01 -17.00 14.32
CA SER A 185 -2.06 -16.28 13.46
C SER A 185 -0.63 -16.79 13.69
N GLY A 186 0.05 -17.12 12.61
CA GLY A 186 1.37 -17.75 12.58
C GLY A 186 1.32 -19.25 12.31
N ASP A 187 0.14 -19.88 12.43
CA ASP A 187 0.02 -21.32 12.26
C ASP A 187 0.16 -21.75 10.80
N ARG A 188 0.47 -23.04 10.64
CA ARG A 188 0.63 -23.68 9.35
C ARG A 188 -0.50 -24.67 9.13
N ILE A 189 -1.19 -24.51 8.01
CA ILE A 189 -2.18 -25.46 7.52
C ILE A 189 -1.46 -26.74 7.08
N SER A 190 -1.86 -27.87 7.69
CA SER A 190 -1.23 -29.17 7.46
C SER A 190 -1.74 -29.89 6.21
N HIS A 191 -3.01 -29.68 5.87
CA HIS A 191 -3.65 -30.32 4.73
C HIS A 191 -3.64 -29.39 3.52
N THR A 192 -2.90 -29.75 2.48
CA THR A 192 -2.83 -28.96 1.25
C THR A 192 -3.12 -29.82 0.03
N GLN A 193 -3.73 -29.21 -0.98
CA GLN A 193 -3.95 -29.82 -2.28
C GLN A 193 -3.45 -28.87 -3.37
N ASP A 194 -2.55 -29.42 -4.18
CA ASP A 194 -1.85 -28.69 -5.23
C ASP A 194 -2.78 -28.23 -6.35
N SER A 195 -2.29 -27.27 -7.14
CA SER A 195 -2.98 -26.85 -8.34
C SER A 195 -3.00 -27.98 -9.39
N VAL A 196 -4.18 -28.20 -9.98
CA VAL A 196 -4.30 -29.08 -11.13
C VAL A 196 -4.05 -28.29 -12.41
N ILE A 197 -3.22 -28.85 -13.28
CA ILE A 197 -2.91 -28.30 -14.60
C ILE A 197 -3.62 -29.13 -15.66
N ILE A 198 -4.25 -28.46 -16.63
CA ILE A 198 -5.09 -29.10 -17.65
C ILE A 198 -4.24 -30.05 -18.51
N GLU A 199 -3.01 -29.65 -18.80
CA GLU A 199 -2.03 -30.40 -19.55
C GLU A 199 -1.75 -31.77 -18.90
N ASP A 200 -1.67 -31.82 -17.57
CA ASP A 200 -1.45 -33.06 -16.82
C ASP A 200 -2.69 -33.96 -16.87
N LEU A 201 -3.89 -33.38 -16.86
CA LEU A 201 -5.14 -34.13 -17.03
C LEU A 201 -5.25 -34.73 -18.43
N VAL A 202 -4.90 -33.98 -19.47
CA VAL A 202 -4.90 -34.46 -20.85
C VAL A 202 -3.87 -35.59 -21.00
N ALA A 203 -2.66 -35.41 -20.46
CA ALA A 203 -1.63 -36.45 -20.45
C ALA A 203 -2.11 -37.72 -19.75
N LEU A 204 -2.77 -37.58 -18.59
CA LEU A 204 -3.34 -38.69 -17.83
C LEU A 204 -4.41 -39.43 -18.63
N ILE A 205 -5.33 -38.72 -19.29
CA ILE A 205 -6.39 -39.33 -20.12
C ILE A 205 -5.78 -40.08 -21.32
N VAL A 206 -4.82 -39.48 -22.02
CA VAL A 206 -4.14 -40.12 -23.16
C VAL A 206 -3.37 -41.36 -22.72
N GLN A 207 -2.69 -41.30 -21.58
CA GLN A 207 -1.99 -42.45 -21.01
C GLN A 207 -2.97 -43.58 -20.68
N ARG A 208 -4.05 -43.27 -19.96
CA ARG A 208 -5.11 -44.24 -19.62
C ARG A 208 -5.73 -44.86 -20.87
N ALA A 209 -5.92 -44.10 -21.95
CA ALA A 209 -6.44 -44.61 -23.22
C ALA A 209 -5.45 -45.56 -23.93
N LYS A 210 -4.14 -45.25 -23.89
CA LYS A 210 -3.08 -46.13 -24.44
C LYS A 210 -3.00 -47.44 -23.68
N ASP A 211 -3.04 -47.39 -22.36
CA ASP A 211 -2.95 -48.56 -21.48
C ASP A 211 -4.16 -49.49 -21.68
N ALA A 212 -5.36 -48.92 -21.74
CA ALA A 212 -6.59 -49.67 -22.01
C ALA A 212 -6.55 -50.38 -23.38
N ARG A 213 -5.98 -49.73 -24.41
CA ARG A 213 -5.81 -50.34 -25.74
C ARG A 213 -4.75 -51.44 -25.75
N ALA A 214 -3.69 -51.31 -24.96
CA ALA A 214 -2.65 -52.33 -24.82
C ALA A 214 -3.15 -53.58 -24.08
N GLN A 215 -4.17 -53.44 -23.23
CA GLN A 215 -4.77 -54.52 -22.44
C GLN A 215 -6.01 -55.14 -23.09
N ALA A 216 -6.47 -54.60 -24.23
CA ALA A 216 -7.56 -55.20 -25.00
C ALA A 216 -7.07 -56.54 -25.58
N PRO A 217 -7.80 -57.66 -25.38
CA PRO A 217 -7.45 -58.94 -25.99
C PRO A 217 -7.41 -58.75 -27.51
N SER A 218 -6.30 -59.17 -28.14
CA SER A 218 -6.23 -59.29 -29.59
C SER A 218 -7.38 -60.20 -30.04
N ALA A 219 -8.41 -59.62 -30.68
CA ALA A 219 -9.51 -60.40 -31.23
C ALA A 219 -8.92 -61.51 -32.13
N PRO A 220 -9.37 -62.79 -32.00
CA PRO A 220 -8.90 -63.84 -32.87
C PRO A 220 -9.26 -63.45 -34.31
N SER A 221 -8.22 -63.33 -35.13
CA SER A 221 -8.31 -63.19 -36.57
C SER A 221 -9.24 -64.28 -37.12
N SER A 222 -10.46 -63.91 -37.47
CA SER A 222 -11.43 -64.80 -38.08
C SER A 222 -10.86 -65.28 -39.42
N GLU A 223 -10.42 -66.53 -39.40
CA GLU A 223 -9.97 -67.31 -40.54
C GLU A 223 -11.09 -67.35 -41.61
N PRO A 224 -10.79 -67.05 -42.89
CA PRO A 224 -11.80 -67.12 -43.93
C PRO A 224 -12.18 -68.58 -44.15
N ARG A 225 -13.45 -68.91 -43.91
CA ARG A 225 -14.00 -70.25 -44.16
C ARG A 225 -14.03 -70.49 -45.69
N PRO A 226 -13.54 -71.65 -46.17
CA PRO A 226 -13.37 -71.96 -47.60
C PRO A 226 -14.68 -72.03 -48.37
#